data_AF-A0A7S1CNP7-F1
#
_entry.id   AF-A0A7S1CNP7-F1
#
_cell.length_a   1.000
_cell.length_b   1.000
_cell.length_c   1.000
_cell.angle_alpha   90.00
_cell.angle_beta   90.00
_cell.angle_gamma   90.00
#
_symmetry.space_group_name_H-M   'P 1'
#
loop_
_entity.id
_entity.type
_entity.pdbx_description
1 polymer ?
#
loop_
_entity_poly.entity_id
_entity_poly.type
_entity_poly.pdbx_seq_one_letter_code
_entity_poly.pdbx_strand_id
1 'polypeptide(L)'
;LMFMGPIFPLGALAALINNVIEVRSDFTKMIFNYSRVVPRPAGGIGVWRDMLQFIAYISVFVAVALLLVTLDLGEDLVAPYVSNYTLVDGVMYAFVVERVLLAVNWATGYALPKMPAEVRKELHYNQYLFKTEWAEAKHLAGVEGGKGPASAARGAGARGAASRLP
;
A
#
# COMPACT_ATOMS: atom_id res chain seq x y z
N LEU A 1 -5.83 -7.31 -14.46
CA LEU A 1 -5.91 -5.96 -15.09
C LEU A 1 -4.53 -5.43 -15.48
N MET A 2 -3.56 -5.37 -14.55
CA MET A 2 -2.24 -4.76 -14.78
C MET A 2 -1.52 -5.26 -16.05
N PHE A 3 -1.58 -6.56 -16.35
CA PHE A 3 -0.91 -7.15 -17.52
C PHE A 3 -1.62 -6.87 -18.85
N MET A 4 -2.96 -6.89 -18.85
CA MET A 4 -3.78 -6.88 -20.08
C MET A 4 -4.44 -5.52 -20.34
N GLY A 5 -4.15 -4.53 -19.49
CA GLY A 5 -4.76 -3.19 -19.56
C GLY A 5 -4.67 -2.54 -20.94
N PRO A 6 -3.51 -2.56 -21.64
CA PRO A 6 -3.39 -1.95 -22.96
C PRO A 6 -4.25 -2.60 -24.05
N ILE A 7 -4.54 -3.90 -23.92
CA ILE A 7 -5.23 -4.69 -24.96
C ILE A 7 -6.73 -4.86 -24.65
N PHE A 8 -7.11 -4.87 -23.37
CA PHE A 8 -8.47 -5.09 -22.94
C PHE A 8 -8.99 -3.97 -22.02
N PRO A 9 -9.40 -2.82 -22.60
CA PRO A 9 -9.84 -1.65 -21.83
C PRO A 9 -11.10 -1.94 -20.99
N LEU A 10 -11.98 -2.82 -21.46
CA LEU A 10 -13.18 -3.27 -20.72
C LEU A 10 -12.85 -4.09 -19.47
N GLY A 11 -11.62 -4.59 -19.35
CA GLY A 11 -11.19 -5.36 -18.17
C GLY A 11 -11.29 -4.56 -16.88
N ALA A 12 -11.08 -3.24 -16.93
CA ALA A 12 -11.16 -2.39 -15.75
C ALA A 12 -12.59 -2.27 -15.24
N LEU A 13 -13.54 -2.13 -16.16
CA LEU A 13 -14.97 -2.07 -15.84
C LEU A 13 -15.47 -3.40 -15.29
N ALA A 14 -15.07 -4.52 -15.92
CA ALA A 14 -15.40 -5.86 -15.43
C ALA A 14 -14.85 -6.10 -14.02
N ALA A 15 -13.60 -5.71 -13.76
CA ALA A 15 -13.00 -5.81 -12.44
C ALA A 15 -13.71 -4.93 -11.41
N LEU A 16 -14.14 -3.72 -11.79
CA LEU A 16 -14.90 -2.83 -10.91
C LEU A 16 -16.25 -3.46 -10.51
N ILE A 17 -17.00 -3.96 -11.49
CA ILE A 17 -18.28 -4.64 -11.24
C ILE A 17 -18.06 -5.86 -10.34
N ASN A 18 -17.02 -6.66 -10.62
CA ASN A 18 -16.66 -7.80 -9.80
C ASN A 18 -16.35 -7.39 -8.36
N ASN A 19 -15.56 -6.33 -8.15
CA ASN A 19 -15.19 -5.84 -6.82
C ASN A 19 -16.42 -5.36 -6.02
N VAL A 20 -17.40 -4.71 -6.68
CA VAL A 20 -18.65 -4.29 -6.02
C VAL A 20 -19.47 -5.49 -5.56
N ILE A 21 -19.58 -6.51 -6.42
CA ILE A 21 -20.27 -7.76 -6.07
C ILE A 21 -19.52 -8.48 -4.95
N GLU A 22 -18.19 -8.52 -5.01
CA GLU A 22 -17.35 -9.26 -4.06
C GLU A 22 -17.40 -8.66 -2.65
N VAL A 23 -17.39 -7.33 -2.51
CA VAL A 23 -17.54 -6.70 -1.18
C VAL A 23 -18.88 -7.10 -0.52
N ARG A 24 -19.97 -7.19 -1.31
CA ARG A 24 -21.26 -7.65 -0.79
C ARG A 24 -21.26 -9.14 -0.48
N SER A 25 -20.65 -9.94 -1.35
CA SER A 25 -20.56 -11.39 -1.19
C SER A 25 -19.76 -11.74 0.07
N ASP A 26 -18.62 -11.09 0.29
CA ASP A 26 -17.76 -11.31 1.44
C ASP A 26 -18.39 -10.87 2.76
N PHE A 27 -19.09 -9.73 2.77
CA PHE A 27 -19.86 -9.31 3.94
C PHE A 27 -20.93 -10.36 4.32
N THR A 28 -21.64 -10.88 3.33
CA THR A 28 -22.66 -11.92 3.53
C THR A 28 -22.01 -13.20 4.07
N LYS A 29 -20.88 -13.64 3.51
CA LYS A 29 -20.13 -14.80 4.01
C LYS A 29 -19.70 -14.60 5.47
N MET A 30 -19.22 -13.41 5.84
CA MET A 30 -18.77 -13.12 7.21
C MET A 30 -19.89 -13.19 8.25
N ILE A 31 -21.12 -12.81 7.88
CA ILE A 31 -22.27 -12.81 8.80
C ILE A 31 -22.93 -14.19 8.89
N PHE A 32 -23.15 -14.84 7.75
CA PHE A 32 -23.98 -16.05 7.70
C PHE A 32 -23.18 -17.35 7.68
N ASN A 33 -21.94 -17.34 7.17
CA ASN A 33 -21.19 -18.57 6.91
C ASN A 33 -20.00 -18.78 7.87
N TYR A 34 -19.54 -17.74 8.57
CA TYR A 34 -18.38 -17.83 9.46
C TYR A 34 -18.76 -17.52 10.91
N SER A 35 -18.17 -18.26 11.86
CA SER A 35 -18.24 -17.90 13.27
C SER A 35 -17.37 -16.68 13.56
N ARG A 36 -17.69 -15.97 14.65
CA ARG A 36 -16.99 -14.75 15.05
C ARG A 36 -15.48 -14.99 15.22
N VAL A 37 -14.69 -14.34 14.39
CA VAL A 37 -13.22 -14.34 14.46
C VAL A 37 -12.74 -13.42 15.59
N VAL A 38 -11.70 -13.85 16.31
CA VAL A 38 -11.04 -13.02 17.33
C VAL A 38 -10.22 -11.93 16.63
N PRO A 39 -10.45 -10.63 16.94
CA PRO A 39 -9.72 -9.55 16.29
C PRO A 39 -8.23 -9.64 16.62
N ARG A 40 -7.39 -9.57 15.59
CA ARG A 40 -5.92 -9.54 15.72
C ARG A 40 -5.41 -8.17 15.27
N PRO A 41 -4.53 -7.52 16.05
CA PRO A 41 -3.94 -6.25 15.62
C PRO A 41 -3.08 -6.49 14.38
N ALA A 42 -3.29 -5.70 13.33
CA ALA A 42 -2.51 -5.72 12.10
C ALA A 42 -2.09 -4.29 11.75
N GLY A 43 -0.79 -4.09 11.50
CA GLY A 43 -0.24 -2.80 11.09
C GLY A 43 -0.38 -2.50 9.59
N GLY A 44 -1.03 -3.39 8.83
CA GLY A 44 -1.23 -3.30 7.38
C GLY A 44 -1.56 -4.66 6.77
N ILE A 45 -1.52 -4.73 5.44
CA ILE A 45 -1.84 -5.95 4.66
C ILE A 45 -0.72 -7.01 4.68
N GLY A 46 0.44 -6.71 5.26
CA GLY A 46 1.58 -7.64 5.39
C GLY A 46 2.27 -7.94 4.06
N VAL A 47 2.66 -9.21 3.86
CA VAL A 47 3.43 -9.71 2.70
C VAL A 47 2.76 -9.40 1.36
N TRP A 48 1.43 -9.31 1.34
CA TRP A 48 0.66 -8.96 0.14
C TRP A 48 1.08 -7.63 -0.47
N ARG A 49 1.55 -6.67 0.34
CA ARG A 49 2.06 -5.39 -0.16
C ARG A 49 3.23 -5.57 -1.12
N ASP A 50 4.20 -6.38 -0.71
CA ASP A 50 5.43 -6.59 -1.49
C ASP A 50 5.14 -7.49 -2.70
N MET A 51 4.23 -8.46 -2.57
CA MET A 51 3.75 -9.28 -3.69
C MET A 51 3.04 -8.44 -4.75
N LEU A 52 2.11 -7.56 -4.36
CA LEU A 52 1.40 -6.69 -5.30
C LEU A 52 2.36 -5.73 -6.00
N GLN A 53 3.38 -5.24 -5.29
CA GLN A 53 4.40 -4.39 -5.88
C GLN A 53 5.29 -5.16 -6.87
N PHE A 54 5.65 -6.41 -6.57
CA PHE A 54 6.35 -7.29 -7.50
C PHE A 54 5.53 -7.56 -8.76
N ILE A 55 4.24 -7.88 -8.60
CA ILE A 55 3.32 -8.08 -9.73
C ILE A 55 3.21 -6.82 -10.59
N ALA A 56 3.16 -5.64 -9.97
CA ALA A 56 3.14 -4.37 -10.69
C ALA A 56 4.41 -4.18 -11.54
N TYR A 57 5.60 -4.50 -11.03
CA TYR A 57 6.83 -4.43 -11.82
C TYR A 57 6.82 -5.39 -13.01
N ILE A 58 6.48 -6.66 -12.80
CA ILE A 58 6.39 -7.65 -13.91
C ILE A 58 5.37 -7.20 -14.95
N SER A 59 4.26 -6.60 -14.51
CA SER A 59 3.22 -6.16 -15.43
C SER A 59 3.67 -5.14 -16.46
N VAL A 60 4.66 -4.30 -16.13
CA VAL A 60 5.23 -3.34 -17.09
C VAL A 60 5.91 -4.08 -18.25
N PHE A 61 6.74 -5.09 -17.94
CA PHE A 61 7.43 -5.88 -18.96
C PHE A 61 6.45 -6.59 -19.89
N VAL A 62 5.46 -7.26 -19.31
CA VAL A 62 4.45 -8.00 -20.07
C VAL A 62 3.59 -7.05 -20.90
N ALA A 63 3.20 -5.89 -20.36
CA ALA A 63 2.39 -4.90 -21.08
C ALA A 63 3.15 -4.33 -22.29
N VAL A 64 4.44 -4.02 -22.14
CA VAL A 64 5.29 -3.52 -23.23
C VAL A 64 5.55 -4.61 -24.28
N ALA A 65 5.83 -5.85 -23.85
CA ALA A 65 5.99 -6.98 -24.76
C ALA A 65 4.71 -7.27 -25.54
N LEU A 66 3.55 -7.20 -24.88
CA LEU A 66 2.25 -7.35 -25.51
C LEU A 66 1.96 -6.22 -26.51
N LEU A 67 2.31 -4.98 -26.17
CA LEU A 67 2.22 -3.84 -27.10
C LEU A 67 3.07 -4.09 -28.34
N LEU A 68 4.32 -4.54 -28.20
CA LEU A 68 5.21 -4.85 -29.32
C LEU A 68 4.68 -5.95 -30.25
N VAL A 69 4.05 -6.98 -29.70
CA VAL A 69 3.59 -8.15 -30.48
C VAL A 69 2.20 -7.93 -31.09
N THR A 70 1.33 -7.20 -30.38
CA THR A 70 -0.09 -7.11 -30.74
C THR A 70 -0.41 -5.87 -31.55
N LEU A 71 0.35 -4.80 -31.35
CA LEU A 71 0.13 -3.53 -32.00
C LEU A 71 1.40 -3.20 -32.79
N ASP A 72 1.28 -3.00 -34.10
CA ASP A 72 2.36 -2.52 -34.97
C ASP A 72 2.72 -1.04 -34.67
N LEU A 73 2.69 -0.65 -33.39
CA LEU A 73 2.96 0.69 -32.89
C LEU A 73 4.34 1.20 -33.29
N GLY A 74 5.32 0.32 -33.49
CA GLY A 74 6.59 0.76 -34.04
C GLY A 74 6.42 1.30 -35.47
N GLU A 75 5.61 0.64 -36.29
CA GLU A 75 5.33 1.11 -37.64
C GLU A 75 4.44 2.36 -37.62
N ASP A 76 3.33 2.34 -36.87
CA ASP A 76 2.38 3.47 -36.86
C ASP A 76 2.90 4.72 -36.14
N LEU A 77 3.71 4.56 -35.09
CA LEU A 77 4.15 5.68 -34.23
C LEU A 77 5.57 6.15 -34.55
N VAL A 78 6.44 5.26 -35.04
CA VAL A 78 7.87 5.55 -35.23
C VAL A 78 8.21 5.69 -36.72
N ALA A 79 7.67 4.85 -37.61
CA ALA A 79 7.98 4.92 -39.05
C ALA A 79 7.68 6.28 -39.73
N PRO A 80 6.69 7.10 -39.31
CA PRO A 80 6.53 8.45 -39.85
C PRO A 80 7.71 9.39 -39.59
N TYR A 81 8.54 9.09 -38.57
CA TYR A 81 9.64 9.94 -38.12
C TYR A 81 11.03 9.38 -38.45
N VAL A 82 11.15 8.13 -38.89
CA VAL A 82 12.42 7.49 -39.25
C VAL A 82 12.35 6.89 -40.65
N SER A 83 13.30 7.23 -41.50
CA SER A 83 13.43 6.61 -42.82
C SER A 83 13.91 5.16 -42.67
N ASN A 84 13.19 4.20 -43.26
CA ASN A 84 13.49 2.76 -43.22
C ASN A 84 13.42 2.15 -41.81
N TYR A 85 12.22 2.15 -41.22
CA TYR A 85 11.95 1.49 -39.95
C TYR A 85 12.35 0.01 -39.97
N THR A 86 13.06 -0.44 -38.93
CA THR A 86 13.45 -1.84 -38.72
C THR A 86 12.87 -2.40 -37.42
N LEU A 87 12.81 -3.74 -37.32
CA LEU A 87 12.42 -4.42 -36.07
C LEU A 87 13.30 -4.00 -34.88
N VAL A 88 14.58 -3.72 -35.12
CA VAL A 88 15.51 -3.28 -34.08
C VAL A 88 15.08 -1.94 -33.50
N ASP A 89 14.62 -1.00 -34.33
CA ASP A 89 14.14 0.32 -33.89
C ASP A 89 12.91 0.19 -32.98
N GLY A 90 11.98 -0.70 -33.32
CA GLY A 90 10.81 -1.00 -32.48
C GLY A 90 11.19 -1.57 -31.11
N VAL A 91 12.10 -2.53 -31.07
CA VAL A 91 12.58 -3.14 -29.82
C VAL A 91 13.32 -2.10 -28.96
N MET A 92 14.15 -1.25 -29.57
CA MET A 92 14.84 -0.18 -28.86
C MET A 92 13.87 0.85 -28.28
N TYR A 93 12.85 1.25 -29.05
CA TYR A 93 11.80 2.15 -28.57
C TYR A 93 11.04 1.56 -27.38
N ALA A 94 10.62 0.29 -27.47
CA ALA A 94 9.95 -0.40 -26.37
C ALA A 94 10.82 -0.52 -25.12
N PHE A 95 12.12 -0.77 -25.26
CA PHE A 95 13.05 -0.77 -24.13
C PHE A 95 13.12 0.60 -23.45
N VAL A 96 13.15 1.70 -24.22
CA VAL A 96 13.11 3.06 -23.68
C VAL A 96 11.80 3.31 -22.94
N VAL A 97 10.66 2.98 -23.54
CA VAL A 97 9.33 3.12 -22.93
C VAL A 97 9.26 2.33 -21.62
N GLU A 98 9.72 1.08 -21.61
CA GLU A 98 9.77 0.24 -20.41
C GLU A 98 10.57 0.91 -19.28
N ARG A 99 11.77 1.42 -19.58
CA ARG A 99 12.63 2.09 -18.59
C ARG A 99 11.99 3.36 -18.04
N VAL A 100 11.30 4.13 -18.89
CA VAL A 100 10.54 5.32 -18.46
C VAL A 100 9.37 4.92 -17.55
N LEU A 101 8.58 3.92 -17.91
CA LEU A 101 7.46 3.44 -17.09
C LEU A 101 7.92 2.92 -15.72
N LEU A 102 9.04 2.19 -15.69
CA LEU A 102 9.65 1.74 -14.43
C LEU A 102 10.16 2.90 -13.58
N ALA A 103 10.80 3.90 -14.20
CA ALA A 103 11.26 5.10 -13.51
C ALA A 103 10.08 5.88 -12.89
N VAL A 104 8.97 6.01 -13.62
CA VAL A 104 7.74 6.64 -13.12
C VAL A 104 7.15 5.84 -11.95
N ASN A 105 7.10 4.50 -12.04
CA ASN A 105 6.61 3.66 -10.95
C ASN A 105 7.47 3.80 -9.68
N TRP A 106 8.80 3.83 -9.85
CA TRP A 106 9.73 4.09 -8.75
C TRP A 106 9.56 5.49 -8.16
N ALA A 107 9.48 6.52 -9.00
CA ALA A 107 9.29 7.90 -8.59
C ALA A 107 7.98 8.10 -7.82
N THR A 108 6.90 7.42 -8.21
CA THR A 108 5.62 7.44 -7.50
C THR A 108 5.75 6.87 -6.10
N GLY A 109 6.51 5.77 -5.96
CA GLY A 109 6.81 5.18 -4.66
C GLY A 109 7.67 6.07 -3.75
N TYR A 110 8.47 6.97 -4.33
CA TYR A 110 9.26 7.96 -3.58
C TYR A 110 8.44 9.21 -3.23
N ALA A 111 7.64 9.70 -4.17
CA ALA A 111 6.88 10.95 -4.03
C ALA A 111 5.70 10.83 -3.07
N LEU A 112 5.09 9.64 -2.96
CA LEU A 112 3.96 9.42 -2.06
C LEU A 112 4.43 9.07 -0.64
N PRO A 113 4.28 9.97 0.34
CA PRO A 113 4.62 9.65 1.72
C PRO A 113 3.71 8.52 2.23
N LYS A 114 4.32 7.50 2.86
CA LYS A 114 3.61 6.31 3.39
C LYS A 114 2.55 6.62 4.44
N MET A 115 2.56 7.82 5.00
CA MET A 115 1.65 8.27 6.06
C MET A 115 1.31 9.75 5.83
N PRO A 116 0.02 10.15 5.92
CA PRO A 116 -0.37 11.55 5.94
C PRO A 116 0.33 12.34 7.06
N ALA A 117 0.48 13.66 6.87
CA ALA A 117 1.23 14.50 7.80
C ALA A 117 0.56 14.60 9.18
N GLU A 118 -0.77 14.60 9.20
CA GLU A 118 -1.62 14.69 10.39
C GLU A 118 -1.40 13.47 11.29
N VAL A 119 -1.51 12.27 10.70
CA VAL A 119 -1.30 11.00 11.40
C VAL A 119 0.12 10.92 11.96
N ARG A 120 1.11 11.44 11.23
CA ARG A 120 2.51 11.46 11.68
C ARG A 120 2.69 12.34 12.92
N LYS A 121 2.09 13.54 12.93
CA LYS A 121 2.16 14.46 14.07
C LYS A 121 1.49 13.85 15.29
N GLU A 122 0.30 13.27 15.12
CA GLU A 122 -0.44 12.63 16.21
C GLU A 122 0.32 11.42 16.77
N LEU A 123 0.93 10.60 15.91
CA LEU A 123 1.77 9.49 16.34
C LEU A 123 2.98 9.97 17.14
N HIS A 124 3.69 11.00 16.67
CA HIS A 124 4.84 11.56 17.39
C HIS A 124 4.42 12.17 18.73
N TYR A 125 3.27 12.84 18.79
CA TYR A 125 2.72 13.39 20.02
C TYR A 125 2.37 12.28 21.03
N ASN A 126 1.67 11.23 20.60
CA ASN A 126 1.33 10.10 21.46
C ASN A 126 2.58 9.34 21.95
N GLN A 127 3.60 9.21 21.10
CA GLN A 127 4.89 8.61 21.50
C GLN A 127 5.64 9.48 22.52
N TYR A 128 5.57 10.80 22.39
CA TYR A 128 6.17 11.73 23.35
C TYR A 128 5.49 11.60 24.72
N LEU A 129 4.16 11.68 24.76
CA LEU A 129 3.38 11.53 26.00
C LEU A 129 3.66 10.20 26.70
N PHE A 130 3.71 9.11 25.94
CA PHE A 130 4.06 7.81 26.50
C PHE A 130 5.44 7.87 27.17
N LYS A 131 6.49 8.35 26.47
CA LYS A 131 7.83 8.43 27.05
C LYS A 131 7.90 9.25 28.34
N THR A 132 7.16 10.36 28.43
CA THR A 132 7.12 11.19 29.64
C THR A 132 6.40 10.48 30.78
N GLU A 133 5.22 9.90 30.53
CA GLU A 133 4.48 9.14 31.55
C GLU A 133 5.29 7.94 32.07
N TRP A 134 6.02 7.26 31.19
CA TRP A 134 6.90 6.16 31.58
C TRP A 134 8.09 6.61 32.42
N ALA A 135 8.69 7.77 32.12
CA ALA A 135 9.78 8.33 32.90
C ALA A 135 9.29 8.67 34.31
N GLU A 136 8.16 9.37 34.42
CA GLU A 136 7.52 9.71 35.70
C GLU A 136 7.18 8.46 36.52
N ALA A 137 6.54 7.45 35.91
CA ALA A 137 6.22 6.20 36.58
C ALA A 137 7.47 5.46 37.08
N LYS A 138 8.58 5.52 36.33
CA LYS A 138 9.87 4.93 36.73
C LYS A 138 10.51 5.70 37.89
N HIS A 139 10.44 7.03 37.87
CA HIS A 139 10.89 7.87 38.99
C HIS A 139 10.10 7.56 40.26
N LEU A 140 8.78 7.48 40.19
CA LEU A 140 7.91 7.13 41.32
C LEU A 140 8.19 5.71 41.84
N ALA A 141 8.33 4.72 40.97
CA ALA A 141 8.65 3.35 41.35
C ALA A 141 10.04 3.17 41.99
N GLY A 142 11.01 4.02 41.59
CA GLY A 142 12.33 4.08 42.22
C GLY A 142 12.31 4.67 43.63
N VAL A 143 11.38 5.58 43.91
CA VAL A 143 11.16 6.19 45.23
C VAL A 143 10.37 5.24 46.15
N GLU A 144 9.38 4.52 45.62
CA GLU A 144 8.51 3.63 46.41
C GLU A 144 9.09 2.24 46.73
N GLY A 145 10.32 1.92 46.31
CA GLY A 145 10.99 0.68 46.70
C GLY A 145 10.26 -0.59 46.22
N GLY A 146 10.29 -0.86 44.91
CA GLY A 146 10.18 -2.24 44.39
C GLY A 146 8.87 -2.67 43.75
N LYS A 147 7.85 -1.81 43.60
CA LYS A 147 6.68 -2.12 42.75
C LYS A 147 6.93 -1.66 41.32
N GLY A 148 7.05 -2.60 40.39
CA GLY A 148 7.45 -2.34 39.00
C GLY A 148 6.54 -1.37 38.23
N PRO A 149 7.07 -0.68 37.21
CA PRO A 149 6.42 0.47 36.54
C PRO A 149 5.06 0.15 35.91
N ALA A 150 4.80 -1.11 35.54
CA ALA A 150 3.53 -1.55 34.96
C ALA A 150 2.33 -1.56 35.95
N SER A 151 2.59 -1.51 37.27
CA SER A 151 1.56 -1.40 38.30
C SER A 151 1.12 0.05 38.52
N ALA A 152 2.08 0.99 38.51
CA ALA A 152 1.82 2.41 38.70
C ALA A 152 1.09 3.03 37.49
N ALA A 153 1.53 2.71 36.27
CA ALA A 153 0.93 3.21 35.04
C ALA A 153 -0.55 2.79 34.87
N ARG A 154 -0.91 1.57 35.29
CA ARG A 154 -2.31 1.09 35.26
C ARG A 154 -3.23 1.88 36.20
N GLY A 155 -2.72 2.32 37.35
CA GLY A 155 -3.48 3.15 38.30
C GLY A 155 -3.61 4.63 37.88
N ALA A 156 -2.70 5.13 37.03
CA ALA A 156 -2.76 6.47 36.47
C ALA A 156 -3.68 6.54 35.23
N GLY A 157 -3.57 5.55 34.32
CA GLY A 157 -4.43 5.47 33.13
C GLY A 157 -5.92 5.29 33.45
N ALA A 158 -6.26 4.56 34.51
CA ALA A 158 -7.64 4.44 34.99
C ALA A 158 -8.23 5.76 35.49
N ARG A 159 -7.39 6.65 36.05
CA ARG A 159 -7.81 7.98 36.53
C ARG A 159 -7.93 8.99 35.38
N GLY A 160 -7.07 8.92 34.38
CA GLY A 160 -7.16 9.75 33.17
C GLY A 160 -8.39 9.40 32.31
N ALA A 161 -8.73 8.12 32.18
CA ALA A 161 -9.92 7.68 31.44
C ALA A 161 -11.24 8.11 32.11
N ALA A 162 -11.30 8.15 33.45
CA ALA A 162 -12.47 8.62 34.19
C ALA A 162 -12.72 10.14 34.04
N SER A 163 -11.70 10.93 33.68
CA SER A 163 -11.80 12.38 33.48
C SER A 163 -12.18 12.80 32.05
N ARG A 164 -12.26 11.86 31.11
CA ARG A 164 -12.55 12.12 29.68
C ARG A 164 -13.92 11.62 29.22
N LEU A 165 -14.75 11.11 30.12
CA LEU A 165 -16.16 10.87 29.84
C LEU A 165 -16.97 12.07 30.36
N PRO A 166 -17.83 12.69 29.53
CA PRO A 166 -18.76 13.73 29.99
C PRO A 166 -19.81 13.17 30.95
#